data_AF-A0A8H7UQ95-F1
#
_entry.id   AF-A0A8H7UQ95-F1
#
_cell.length_a   1.000
_cell.length_b   1.000
_cell.length_c   1.000
_cell.angle_alpha   90.00
_cell.angle_beta   90.00
_cell.angle_gamma   90.00
#
_symmetry.space_group_name_H-M   'P 1'
#
loop_
_entity.id
_entity.type
_entity.pdbx_description
1 polymer ?
#
loop_
_entity_poly.entity_id
_entity_poly.type
_entity_poly.pdbx_seq_one_letter_code
_entity_poly.pdbx_strand_id
1 'polypeptide(L)'
;MSVSTKLKNIVPLLDRVLVQRIKPEQKTSAGIYIPEKAQEAPNQGNVIAVGKGLLDKDGKHIPNQVSVGDKIILPPYGGIPVKVSHEEYLLFRDSEILAKVVE
;
A
#
# COMPACT_ATOMS: atom_id res chain seq x y z
N MET A 1 -5.65 -13.20 -11.93
CA MET A 1 -6.98 -12.54 -11.88
C MET A 1 -7.59 -12.53 -10.46
N SER A 2 -6.84 -12.78 -9.39
CA SER A 2 -7.40 -13.13 -8.08
C SER A 2 -7.44 -11.98 -7.05
N VAL A 3 -6.80 -10.84 -7.34
CA VAL A 3 -6.64 -9.74 -6.35
C VAL A 3 -7.84 -8.79 -6.35
N SER A 4 -8.56 -8.64 -7.46
CA SER A 4 -9.62 -7.63 -7.61
C SER A 4 -10.94 -7.98 -6.87
N THR A 5 -11.18 -9.24 -6.52
CA THR A 5 -12.48 -9.68 -6.00
C THR A 5 -12.63 -9.55 -4.48
N LYS A 6 -11.53 -9.57 -3.70
CA LYS A 6 -11.59 -9.55 -2.22
C LYS A 6 -11.86 -8.16 -1.62
N LEU A 7 -11.63 -7.07 -2.38
CA LEU A 7 -11.70 -5.71 -1.85
C LEU A 7 -13.02 -4.98 -2.12
N LYS A 8 -14.01 -5.66 -2.72
CA LYS A 8 -15.31 -5.07 -3.03
C LYS A 8 -16.03 -4.47 -1.80
N ASN A 9 -15.58 -4.76 -0.59
CA ASN A 9 -16.22 -4.31 0.66
C ASN A 9 -15.42 -3.25 1.45
N ILE A 10 -14.26 -2.78 0.98
CA ILE A 10 -13.54 -1.68 1.67
C ILE A 10 -13.18 -0.55 0.70
N VAL A 11 -13.77 0.61 0.95
CA VAL A 11 -13.52 1.83 0.18
C VAL A 11 -12.88 2.84 1.13
N PRO A 12 -11.58 3.16 0.97
CA PRO A 12 -10.96 4.22 1.74
C PRO A 12 -11.63 5.57 1.41
N LEU A 13 -11.86 6.38 2.43
CA LEU A 13 -12.50 7.70 2.31
C LEU A 13 -11.46 8.81 2.15
N LEU A 14 -11.85 9.91 1.48
CA LEU A 14 -11.00 11.08 1.24
C LEU A 14 -9.71 10.69 0.49
N ASP A 15 -8.56 11.16 0.97
CA ASP A 15 -7.20 10.92 0.47
C ASP A 15 -6.56 9.63 1.01
N ARG A 16 -7.33 8.75 1.64
CA ARG A 16 -6.77 7.52 2.22
C ARG A 16 -6.47 6.49 1.14
N VAL A 17 -5.41 5.74 1.38
CA VAL A 17 -4.88 4.71 0.48
C VAL A 17 -4.68 3.43 1.28
N LEU A 18 -5.26 2.34 0.80
CA LEU A 18 -5.10 1.01 1.36
C LEU A 18 -3.94 0.30 0.67
N VAL A 19 -3.00 -0.19 1.46
CA VAL A 19 -1.73 -0.75 0.98
C VAL A 19 -1.49 -2.10 1.63
N GLN A 20 -0.95 -3.05 0.85
CA GLN A 20 -0.43 -4.31 1.35
C GLN A 20 1.10 -4.28 1.29
N ARG A 21 1.74 -4.52 2.42
CA ARG A 21 3.20 -4.65 2.47
C ARG A 21 3.66 -5.83 1.63
N ILE A 22 4.72 -5.62 0.87
CA ILE A 22 5.39 -6.69 0.15
C ILE A 22 6.14 -7.52 1.17
N LYS A 23 5.98 -8.86 1.13
CA LYS A 23 6.76 -9.76 1.97
C LYS A 23 8.17 -9.85 1.39
N PRO A 24 9.22 -9.83 2.23
CA PRO A 24 10.57 -9.97 1.72
C PRO A 24 10.79 -11.34 1.07
N GLU A 25 11.61 -11.37 0.01
CA GLU A 25 12.02 -12.61 -0.64
C GLU A 25 13.00 -13.40 0.23
N GLN A 26 12.60 -14.61 0.66
CA GLN A 26 13.43 -15.50 1.48
C GLN A 26 14.66 -16.07 0.75
N LYS A 27 14.70 -15.97 -0.58
CA LYS A 27 15.82 -16.41 -1.41
C LYS A 27 16.28 -15.25 -2.28
N THR A 28 17.54 -14.89 -2.14
CA THR A 28 18.19 -13.95 -3.06
C THR A 28 18.45 -14.61 -4.41
N SER A 29 18.62 -13.82 -5.48
CA SER A 29 18.91 -14.30 -6.84
C SER A 29 20.15 -15.20 -6.94
N ALA A 30 21.03 -15.19 -5.92
CA ALA A 30 22.22 -16.04 -5.82
C ALA A 30 21.98 -17.40 -5.13
N GLY A 31 20.74 -17.72 -4.73
CA GLY A 31 20.41 -18.98 -4.05
C GLY A 31 20.79 -19.02 -2.56
N ILE A 32 21.25 -17.90 -2.00
CA ILE A 32 21.61 -17.79 -0.58
C ILE A 32 20.34 -17.56 0.24
N TYR A 33 20.11 -18.44 1.22
CA TYR A 33 18.99 -18.35 2.16
C TYR A 33 19.31 -17.30 3.21
N ILE A 34 18.51 -16.24 3.26
CA ILE A 34 18.64 -15.21 4.29
C ILE A 34 17.82 -15.67 5.51
N PRO A 35 18.42 -15.78 6.71
CA PRO A 35 17.65 -16.11 7.91
C PRO A 35 16.61 -15.02 8.18
N GLU A 36 15.38 -15.41 8.56
CA GLU A 36 14.23 -14.49 8.73
C GLU A 36 14.51 -13.29 9.64
N LYS A 37 15.50 -13.36 10.53
CA LYS A 37 15.92 -12.26 11.43
C LYS A 37 16.74 -11.15 10.75
N ALA A 38 17.42 -11.44 9.65
CA ALA A 38 18.28 -10.49 8.92
C ALA A 38 17.55 -9.82 7.74
N GLN A 39 16.30 -10.20 7.53
CA GLN A 39 15.49 -9.75 6.43
C GLN A 39 14.81 -8.44 6.82
N GLU A 40 15.41 -7.29 6.47
CA GLU A 40 14.73 -6.02 6.62
C GLU A 40 13.41 -6.06 5.85
N ALA A 41 12.29 -5.81 6.55
CA ALA A 41 10.99 -5.72 5.91
C ALA A 41 11.08 -4.61 4.86
N PRO A 42 10.89 -4.92 3.56
CA PRO A 42 10.96 -3.88 2.55
C PRO A 42 9.88 -2.87 2.91
N ASN A 43 10.28 -1.60 2.99
CA ASN A 43 9.36 -0.49 3.17
C ASN A 43 8.56 -0.22 1.88
N GLN A 44 8.25 -1.28 1.13
CA GLN A 44 7.53 -1.24 -0.12
C GLN A 44 6.17 -1.90 0.06
N GLY A 45 5.18 -1.35 -0.63
CA GLY A 45 3.82 -1.85 -0.62
C GLY A 45 3.17 -1.74 -1.99
N ASN A 46 2.16 -2.58 -2.20
CA ASN A 46 1.29 -2.48 -3.36
C ASN A 46 0.01 -1.75 -2.96
N VAL A 47 -0.39 -0.77 -3.76
CA VAL A 47 -1.65 -0.04 -3.59
C VAL A 47 -2.79 -0.94 -4.02
N ILE A 48 -3.77 -1.11 -3.14
CA ILE A 48 -4.90 -1.99 -3.41
C ILE A 48 -6.20 -1.21 -3.59
N ALA A 49 -6.39 -0.16 -2.81
CA ALA A 49 -7.55 0.70 -2.92
C ALA A 49 -7.14 2.15 -2.67
N VAL A 50 -7.76 3.06 -3.41
CA VAL A 50 -7.50 4.51 -3.32
C VAL A 50 -8.83 5.20 -3.09
N GLY A 51 -8.82 6.20 -2.21
CA GLY A 51 -9.99 7.04 -1.99
C GLY A 51 -10.27 7.95 -3.18
N LYS A 52 -11.37 8.72 -3.09
CA LYS A 52 -11.74 9.68 -4.14
C LYS A 52 -10.87 10.94 -4.14
N GLY A 53 -10.04 11.10 -3.11
CA GLY A 53 -9.19 12.27 -2.92
C GLY A 53 -9.82 13.36 -2.05
N LEU A 54 -8.97 14.31 -1.64
CA LEU A 54 -9.35 15.45 -0.82
C LEU A 54 -10.39 16.31 -1.54
N LEU A 55 -11.32 16.88 -0.79
CA LEU A 55 -12.25 17.88 -1.29
C LEU A 55 -11.59 19.25 -1.18
N ASP A 56 -11.49 19.94 -2.31
CA ASP A 56 -11.12 21.35 -2.33
C ASP A 56 -12.29 22.22 -1.83
N LYS A 57 -12.00 23.49 -1.51
CA LYS A 57 -13.01 24.46 -1.03
C LYS A 57 -14.14 24.69 -2.04
N ASP A 58 -13.87 24.46 -3.33
CA ASP A 58 -14.81 24.54 -4.43
C ASP A 58 -15.63 23.24 -4.65
N GLY A 59 -15.49 22.24 -3.77
CA GLY A 59 -16.21 20.97 -3.85
C GLY A 59 -15.69 20.02 -4.94
N LYS A 60 -14.55 20.33 -5.56
CA LYS A 60 -13.87 19.43 -6.50
C LYS A 60 -12.99 18.44 -5.75
N HIS A 61 -12.98 17.19 -6.21
CA HIS A 61 -12.04 16.20 -5.70
C HIS A 61 -10.65 16.41 -6.31
N ILE A 62 -9.66 16.57 -5.45
CA ILE A 62 -8.24 16.55 -5.81
C ILE A 62 -7.85 15.08 -5.96
N PRO A 63 -7.50 14.60 -7.16
CA PRO A 63 -7.16 13.20 -7.36
C PRO A 63 -5.89 12.84 -6.58
N ASN A 64 -5.88 11.62 -6.03
CA ASN A 64 -4.69 11.02 -5.42
C ASN A 64 -3.57 10.86 -6.45
N GLN A 65 -2.32 10.96 -6.01
CA GLN A 65 -1.16 10.74 -6.89
C GLN A 65 -0.88 9.26 -7.19
N VAL A 66 -1.46 8.36 -6.39
CA VAL A 66 -1.31 6.91 -6.53
C VAL A 66 -2.57 6.26 -7.09
N SER A 67 -2.39 5.21 -7.87
CA SER A 67 -3.46 4.40 -8.47
C SER A 67 -3.43 2.97 -7.94
N VAL A 68 -4.57 2.27 -8.06
CA VAL A 68 -4.66 0.85 -7.71
C VAL A 68 -3.68 0.03 -8.57
N GLY A 69 -2.86 -0.78 -7.92
CA GLY A 69 -1.83 -1.62 -8.56
C GLY A 69 -0.43 -1.01 -8.55
N ASP A 70 -0.26 0.24 -8.14
CA ASP A 70 1.06 0.87 -8.08
C ASP A 70 1.93 0.27 -6.95
N LYS A 71 3.24 0.15 -7.22
CA LYS A 71 4.27 -0.09 -6.20
C LYS A 71 4.67 1.24 -5.58
N ILE A 72 4.65 1.32 -4.26
CA ILE A 72 4.99 2.54 -3.52
C ILE A 72 5.99 2.25 -2.39
N ILE A 73 6.74 3.27 -2.02
CA ILE A 73 7.62 3.29 -0.85
C ILE A 73 6.84 3.94 0.30
N LEU A 74 6.68 3.17 1.36
CA LEU A 74 6.05 3.56 2.60
C LEU A 74 7.09 4.09 3.58
N PRO A 75 6.71 4.99 4.50
CA PRO A 75 7.55 5.31 5.64
C PRO A 75 7.71 4.08 6.54
N PRO A 76 8.86 3.96 7.26
CA PRO A 76 9.13 2.82 8.15
C PRO A 76 8.11 2.73 9.29
N TYR A 77 7.52 3.87 9.66
CA TYR A 77 6.53 4.00 10.73
C TYR A 77 5.29 4.71 10.21
N GLY A 78 4.15 4.44 10.84
CA GLY A 78 2.87 5.00 10.47
C GLY A 78 1.97 4.00 9.76
N GLY A 79 0.81 4.52 9.33
CA GLY A 79 -0.27 3.71 8.79
C GLY A 79 -1.09 3.03 9.88
N ILE A 80 -2.40 2.98 9.67
CA ILE A 80 -3.33 2.31 10.57
C ILE A 80 -3.50 0.87 10.11
N PRO A 81 -3.24 -0.14 10.97
CA PRO A 81 -3.49 -1.53 10.61
C PRO A 81 -4.99 -1.79 10.48
N VAL A 82 -5.40 -2.31 9.34
CA VAL A 82 -6.79 -2.68 9.06
C VAL A 82 -6.83 -4.15 8.66
N LYS A 83 -7.60 -4.95 9.41
CA LYS A 83 -7.81 -6.37 9.11
C LYS A 83 -9.09 -6.52 8.30
N VAL A 84 -9.00 -7.09 7.11
CA VAL A 84 -10.16 -7.38 6.26
C VAL A 84 -10.03 -8.81 5.76
N SER A 85 -11.07 -9.63 5.95
CA SER A 85 -11.14 -10.98 5.37
C SER A 85 -9.90 -11.85 5.67
N HIS A 86 -9.39 -11.76 6.91
CA HIS A 86 -8.18 -12.44 7.41
C HIS A 86 -6.84 -11.99 6.81
N GLU A 87 -6.83 -10.93 6.00
CA GLU A 87 -5.62 -10.29 5.51
C GLU A 87 -5.36 -8.98 6.27
N GLU A 88 -4.09 -8.70 6.53
CA GLU A 88 -3.63 -7.46 7.17
C GLU A 88 -3.23 -6.44 6.11
N TYR A 89 -3.88 -5.29 6.17
CA TYR A 89 -3.59 -4.14 5.32
C TYR A 89 -3.16 -2.95 6.19
N LEU A 90 -2.51 -1.99 5.55
CA LEU A 90 -2.17 -0.72 6.17
C LEU A 90 -2.90 0.40 5.42
N LEU A 91 -3.53 1.27 6.19
CA LEU A 91 -4.19 2.45 5.68
C LEU A 91 -3.27 3.66 5.90
N PHE A 92 -2.89 4.31 4.81
CA PHE A 92 -2.07 5.53 4.81
C PHE A 92 -2.86 6.70 4.23
N ARG A 93 -2.37 7.91 4.41
CA ARG A 93 -2.77 9.07 3.60
C ARG A 93 -1.88 9.20 2.39
N ASP A 94 -2.43 9.76 1.31
CA ASP A 94 -1.68 10.07 0.09
C ASP A 94 -0.41 10.90 0.39
N SER A 95 -0.52 11.86 1.32
CA SER A 95 0.58 12.74 1.75
C SER A 95 1.71 12.04 2.52
N GLU A 96 1.46 10.84 3.07
CA GLU A 96 2.44 10.09 3.87
C GLU A 96 3.26 9.12 3.00
N ILE A 97 2.86 8.91 1.74
CA ILE A 97 3.56 8.03 0.80
C ILE A 97 4.83 8.74 0.31
N LEU A 98 5.98 8.05 0.40
CA LEU A 98 7.28 8.66 0.11
C LEU A 98 7.59 8.74 -1.37
N ALA A 99 7.31 7.67 -2.11
CA ALA A 99 7.58 7.60 -3.55
C ALA A 99 6.73 6.54 -4.23
N LYS A 100 6.50 6.72 -5.54
CA LYS A 100 6.02 5.67 -6.44
C LYS A 100 7.21 5.04 -7.15
N VAL A 101 7.29 3.72 -7.14
CA VAL A 101 8.31 2.98 -7.90
C VAL A 101 7.78 2.79 -9.32
N VAL A 102 8.49 3.37 -10.30
CA VAL A 102 8.20 3.21 -11.72
C VAL A 102 9.28 2.29 -12.28
N GLU A 103 8.88 1.09 -12.68
CA GLU A 103 9.71 0.14 -13.45
C GLU A 103 9.45 0.31 -14.94
#